data_AF-A0A8C9RGD0-F1
#
_entry.id   AF-A0A8C9RGD0-F1
#
_cell.length_a   1.000
_cell.length_b   1.000
_cell.length_c   1.000
_cell.angle_alpha   90.00
_cell.angle_beta   90.00
_cell.angle_gamma   90.00
#
_symmetry.space_group_name_H-M   'P 1'
#
loop_
_entity.id
_entity.type
_entity.pdbx_description
1 polymer ?
#
loop_
_entity_poly.entity_id
_entity_poly.type
_entity_poly.pdbx_seq_one_letter_code
_entity_poly.pdbx_strand_id
1 'polypeptide(L)'
;ETRKWSGDTGDTGEPMDNIEEETVQLHGDEEIIEVIDLNETEHTPDDLAGEFEDVDFGEAGGGEDENEGWETEDEDMEAAQDDSELTFSKHTGSVFCVNVDPTTNSLAVTGGEDDKAYVWRVSDGEVVFECTGHKDSVTCALFSHDSKLVATGDMSGLIKVWKVETKEEVWSFEVGDLEWMEWHPCVPVLLAGTADGNVWMWKIPGGDCKTFQGPGCQATCGKILPDGKRVAVGYEDGTVRLWDLKQGSTIHVIKGKRVLRQDGHQGALTCMACNKDGSLVLTGSVDSQAKLINTATGKVVGVFSEDGQGKNSKEDEAESNSVESVGFCNVLPFIAVAYLDGTLAIYDLSAQSLRHRCQHEAGIVQLQWEEGSSMVSTCSLDGAVRLWDARSGNVVSEYRGHTAEILDFTLNREASLAVTASGDHQAKVFCLQRPDR
;
A
#
# COMPACT_ATOMS: atom_id res chain seq x y z
N GLU A 1 -72.25 46.75 3.87
CA GLU A 1 -72.53 46.04 5.14
C GLU A 1 -71.24 46.06 5.99
N THR A 2 -71.13 46.71 7.16
CA THR A 2 -71.52 46.27 8.53
C THR A 2 -70.99 44.88 8.91
N ARG A 3 -70.28 44.60 10.03
CA ARG A 3 -69.84 45.32 11.26
C ARG A 3 -68.74 44.44 11.94
N LYS A 4 -67.87 44.83 12.90
CA LYS A 4 -67.57 46.07 13.65
C LYS A 4 -66.03 46.15 13.88
N TRP A 5 -65.56 46.23 15.14
CA TRP A 5 -64.17 46.34 15.65
C TRP A 5 -64.18 46.00 17.16
N SER A 6 -63.07 45.54 17.74
CA SER A 6 -62.63 45.71 19.17
C SER A 6 -63.59 45.46 20.36
N GLY A 7 -63.09 44.71 21.35
CA GLY A 7 -63.56 44.66 22.74
C GLY A 7 -62.54 43.93 23.63
N ASP A 8 -61.97 44.63 24.61
CA ASP A 8 -60.99 44.14 25.60
C ASP A 8 -61.68 43.97 26.98
N THR A 9 -60.93 43.52 28.00
CA THR A 9 -61.23 43.38 29.44
C THR A 9 -61.94 42.10 29.93
N GLY A 10 -61.52 41.63 31.11
CA GLY A 10 -62.40 40.89 32.04
C GLY A 10 -61.85 39.61 32.67
N ASP A 11 -60.86 39.73 33.55
CA ASP A 11 -60.42 38.66 34.48
C ASP A 11 -61.56 38.19 35.41
N THR A 12 -61.62 36.89 35.72
CA THR A 12 -61.86 36.27 37.06
C THR A 12 -62.21 34.78 36.96
N GLY A 13 -61.53 33.91 37.74
CA GLY A 13 -62.07 32.60 38.14
C GLY A 13 -61.15 31.36 38.02
N GLU A 14 -60.21 31.21 38.95
CA GLU A 14 -59.63 29.92 39.37
C GLU A 14 -60.64 29.14 40.27
N PRO A 15 -60.47 27.82 40.60
CA PRO A 15 -59.18 27.09 40.69
C PRO A 15 -59.14 25.59 40.28
N MET A 16 -57.95 25.00 40.45
CA MET A 16 -57.62 23.57 40.63
C MET A 16 -57.84 22.58 39.47
N ASP A 17 -56.72 22.06 38.95
CA ASP A 17 -56.50 20.60 38.87
C ASP A 17 -55.00 20.27 39.01
N ASN A 18 -54.68 19.02 39.35
CA ASN A 18 -53.45 18.64 40.05
C ASN A 18 -52.12 18.68 39.26
N ILE A 19 -51.04 18.94 40.01
CA ILE A 19 -49.66 18.58 39.67
C ILE A 19 -49.42 17.12 40.10
N GLU A 20 -49.00 16.27 39.17
CA GLU A 20 -48.17 15.10 39.48
C GLU A 20 -47.01 15.03 38.47
N GLU A 21 -45.80 15.30 38.94
CA GLU A 21 -44.55 15.03 38.21
C GLU A 21 -44.16 13.57 38.44
N GLU A 22 -44.33 12.69 37.45
CA GLU A 22 -43.73 11.35 37.52
C GLU A 22 -42.33 11.34 36.94
N THR A 23 -41.38 11.15 37.85
CA THR A 23 -39.97 10.89 37.58
C THR A 23 -39.79 9.43 37.11
N VAL A 24 -39.09 9.22 36.00
CA VAL A 24 -38.74 7.87 35.52
C VAL A 24 -37.31 7.54 35.95
N GLN A 25 -37.17 6.34 36.51
CA GLN A 25 -36.02 5.89 37.28
C GLN A 25 -34.81 5.57 36.40
N LEU A 26 -33.62 6.02 36.83
CA LEU A 26 -32.34 5.50 36.35
C LEU A 26 -32.02 4.24 37.16
N HIS A 27 -31.98 3.09 36.50
CA HIS A 27 -31.31 1.91 37.05
C HIS A 27 -29.80 2.13 36.98
N GLY A 28 -29.13 2.03 38.13
CA GLY A 28 -27.68 1.92 38.19
C GLY A 28 -27.29 0.45 38.20
N ASP A 29 -26.24 0.12 37.46
CA ASP A 29 -25.41 -1.06 37.66
C ASP A 29 -24.00 -0.56 38.01
N GLU A 30 -23.38 -1.16 39.02
CA GLU A 30 -22.11 -0.71 39.61
C GLU A 30 -20.93 -1.38 38.89
N GLU A 31 -19.99 -0.60 38.34
CA GLU A 31 -18.67 -1.13 37.96
C GLU A 31 -17.71 -1.08 39.16
N ILE A 32 -17.08 -2.22 39.44
CA ILE A 32 -16.18 -2.43 40.57
C ILE A 32 -14.83 -1.79 40.26
N ILE A 33 -14.46 -0.76 41.03
CA ILE A 33 -13.11 -0.20 41.03
C ILE A 33 -12.27 -0.98 42.05
N GLU A 34 -11.31 -1.78 41.58
CA GLU A 34 -10.28 -2.33 42.45
C GLU A 34 -9.34 -1.22 42.92
N VAL A 35 -9.39 -0.92 44.22
CA VAL A 35 -8.42 -0.05 44.89
C VAL A 35 -7.26 -0.92 45.37
N ILE A 36 -6.09 -0.75 44.75
CA ILE A 36 -4.85 -1.38 45.21
C ILE A 36 -4.22 -0.48 46.28
N ASP A 37 -4.21 -0.94 47.53
CA ASP A 37 -3.53 -0.26 48.64
C ASP A 37 -2.01 -0.32 48.46
N LEU A 38 -1.38 0.83 48.22
CA LEU A 38 0.07 1.01 48.31
C LEU A 38 0.47 1.21 49.78
N ASN A 39 0.77 0.12 50.48
CA ASN A 39 1.38 0.20 51.80
C ASN A 39 2.89 0.42 51.71
N GLU A 40 3.33 1.56 52.21
CA GLU A 40 4.74 1.88 52.45
C GLU A 40 5.36 0.91 53.47
N THR A 41 6.55 0.40 53.18
CA THR A 41 7.45 -0.19 54.19
C THR A 41 8.86 0.34 53.98
N GLU A 42 9.24 1.35 54.76
CA GLU A 42 10.64 1.77 54.87
C GLU A 42 11.45 0.68 55.58
N HIS A 43 12.57 0.26 54.99
CA HIS A 43 13.71 -0.29 55.74
C HIS A 43 15.04 0.16 55.12
N THR A 44 16.08 0.13 55.95
CA THR A 44 17.27 0.98 55.90
C THR A 44 18.38 0.52 54.94
N PRO A 45 19.28 1.42 54.50
CA PRO A 45 20.46 1.06 53.71
C PRO A 45 21.66 0.74 54.61
N ASP A 46 22.08 -0.53 54.64
CA ASP A 46 23.49 -0.89 54.83
C ASP A 46 23.73 -2.36 54.43
N ASP A 47 25.00 -2.72 54.24
CA ASP A 47 25.54 -4.05 53.94
C ASP A 47 25.08 -4.74 52.63
N LEU A 48 25.97 -4.74 51.63
CA LEU A 48 26.53 -5.98 51.06
C LEU A 48 27.79 -5.66 50.23
N ALA A 49 28.96 -5.94 50.80
CA ALA A 49 30.25 -5.92 50.14
C ALA A 49 30.95 -7.28 50.32
N GLY A 50 31.67 -7.73 49.29
CA GLY A 50 32.18 -9.10 49.17
C GLY A 50 31.21 -9.97 48.33
N GLU A 51 31.68 -10.88 47.49
CA GLU A 51 33.00 -11.51 47.41
C GLU A 51 33.57 -11.47 45.98
N PHE A 52 34.84 -11.12 45.84
CA PHE A 52 35.68 -11.53 44.72
C PHE A 52 36.61 -12.63 45.26
N GLU A 53 36.64 -13.80 44.63
CA GLU A 53 37.67 -14.81 44.89
C GLU A 53 38.65 -14.91 43.72
N ASP A 54 39.91 -15.15 44.08
CA ASP A 54 41.08 -15.07 43.21
C ASP A 54 41.21 -16.25 42.23
N VAL A 55 41.84 -16.01 41.07
CA VAL A 55 42.55 -17.06 40.33
C VAL A 55 43.92 -16.53 39.92
N ASP A 56 44.96 -17.25 40.35
CA ASP A 56 46.38 -16.82 40.35
C ASP A 56 47.07 -16.99 38.98
N PHE A 57 48.13 -16.19 38.74
CA PHE A 57 48.93 -16.22 37.52
C PHE A 57 50.12 -17.19 37.64
N GLY A 58 50.27 -18.10 36.67
CA GLY A 58 51.46 -18.95 36.50
C GLY A 58 52.09 -18.78 35.12
N GLU A 59 53.35 -18.34 35.06
CA GLU A 59 54.06 -18.02 33.82
C GLU A 59 55.05 -19.12 33.38
N ALA A 60 55.28 -19.18 32.06
CA ALA A 60 56.44 -19.77 31.35
C ALA A 60 56.56 -21.30 31.17
N GLY A 61 56.67 -21.71 29.90
CA GLY A 61 57.15 -23.03 29.47
C GLY A 61 56.81 -23.31 28.00
N GLY A 62 57.81 -23.28 27.10
CA GLY A 62 57.59 -23.51 25.65
C GLY A 62 57.60 -24.98 25.23
N GLY A 63 57.03 -25.26 24.06
CA GLY A 63 57.02 -26.55 23.38
C GLY A 63 56.58 -26.37 21.92
N GLU A 64 57.08 -27.21 21.02
CA GLU A 64 56.91 -27.14 19.57
C GLU A 64 55.66 -27.89 19.08
N ASP A 65 55.29 -27.66 17.81
CA ASP A 65 54.34 -28.43 16.99
C ASP A 65 52.84 -28.37 17.41
N GLU A 66 51.83 -28.53 16.54
CA GLU A 66 51.80 -29.02 15.16
C GLU A 66 51.05 -28.07 14.19
N ASN A 67 51.45 -28.12 12.91
CA ASN A 67 50.80 -27.46 11.78
C ASN A 67 49.61 -28.32 11.27
N GLU A 68 48.40 -28.04 11.73
CA GLU A 68 47.18 -28.50 11.04
C GLU A 68 46.70 -27.42 10.06
N GLY A 69 47.02 -27.64 8.79
CA GLY A 69 46.47 -26.86 7.70
C GLY A 69 45.00 -27.19 7.53
N TRP A 70 44.13 -26.25 7.91
CA TRP A 70 42.76 -26.24 7.43
C TRP A 70 42.80 -25.84 5.95
N GLU A 71 42.91 -26.85 5.09
CA GLU A 71 42.46 -26.72 3.71
C GLU A 71 40.98 -26.34 3.81
N THR A 72 40.68 -25.06 3.58
CA THR A 72 39.31 -24.65 3.29
C THR A 72 38.94 -25.41 2.03
N GLU A 73 38.08 -26.43 2.18
CA GLU A 73 37.33 -26.94 1.03
C GLU A 73 36.69 -25.71 0.41
N ASP A 74 37.08 -25.39 -0.83
CA ASP A 74 36.47 -24.33 -1.61
C ASP A 74 35.01 -24.75 -1.80
N GLU A 75 34.13 -24.33 -0.88
CA GLU A 75 32.69 -24.43 -1.06
C GLU A 75 32.40 -23.72 -2.38
N ASP A 76 32.08 -24.49 -3.41
CA ASP A 76 31.72 -24.02 -4.74
C ASP A 76 30.55 -23.03 -4.58
N MET A 77 30.87 -21.74 -4.46
CA MET A 77 29.89 -20.67 -4.47
C MET A 77 29.24 -20.71 -5.84
N GLU A 78 28.09 -21.40 -5.94
CA GLU A 78 27.26 -21.36 -7.13
C GLU A 78 27.02 -19.89 -7.45
N ALA A 79 27.52 -19.47 -8.62
CA ALA A 79 27.50 -18.07 -9.01
C ALA A 79 26.04 -17.60 -9.00
N ALA A 80 25.74 -16.61 -8.14
CA ALA A 80 24.38 -16.16 -7.90
C ALA A 80 23.66 -15.88 -9.23
N GLN A 81 22.54 -16.55 -9.45
CA GLN A 81 21.76 -16.41 -10.68
C GLN A 81 21.24 -14.98 -10.81
N ASP A 82 21.73 -14.27 -11.83
CA ASP A 82 21.23 -12.95 -12.22
C ASP A 82 20.77 -12.99 -13.69
N ASP A 83 19.45 -13.00 -13.86
CA ASP A 83 18.76 -12.99 -15.15
C ASP A 83 18.51 -11.55 -15.66
N SER A 84 19.05 -10.52 -14.99
CA SER A 84 18.85 -9.12 -15.40
C SER A 84 19.73 -8.72 -16.59
N GLU A 85 19.13 -7.98 -17.52
CA GLU A 85 19.81 -7.39 -18.68
C GLU A 85 20.57 -6.11 -18.29
N LEU A 86 20.03 -5.35 -17.33
CA LEU A 86 20.62 -4.13 -16.80
C LEU A 86 20.42 -4.04 -15.29
N THR A 87 21.40 -3.45 -14.62
CA THR A 87 21.36 -3.10 -13.20
C THR A 87 21.62 -1.60 -13.02
N PHE A 88 20.71 -0.93 -12.32
CA PHE A 88 20.78 0.49 -11.97
C PHE A 88 21.31 0.62 -10.54
N SER A 89 22.57 1.03 -10.39
CA SER A 89 23.33 0.96 -9.12
C SER A 89 23.91 2.32 -8.69
N LYS A 90 23.10 3.38 -8.73
CA LYS A 90 23.49 4.73 -8.24
C LYS A 90 22.89 5.10 -6.89
N HIS A 91 21.81 4.43 -6.48
CA HIS A 91 21.29 4.60 -5.13
C HIS A 91 22.32 4.09 -4.12
N THR A 92 22.44 4.79 -2.99
CA THR A 92 23.31 4.39 -1.87
C THR A 92 22.54 3.82 -0.67
N GLY A 93 21.25 3.56 -0.86
CA GLY A 93 20.31 2.96 0.08
C GLY A 93 19.19 2.25 -0.69
N SER A 94 18.21 1.70 0.02
CA SER A 94 17.12 0.89 -0.56
C SER A 94 16.37 1.61 -1.68
N VAL A 95 15.99 0.90 -2.75
CA VAL A 95 15.17 1.49 -3.83
C VAL A 95 13.72 1.14 -3.55
N PHE A 96 12.90 2.14 -3.24
CA PHE A 96 11.53 1.96 -2.76
C PHE A 96 10.47 1.92 -3.87
N CYS A 97 10.70 2.59 -5.00
CA CYS A 97 9.70 2.71 -6.05
C CYS A 97 10.32 2.76 -7.46
N VAL A 98 9.56 2.29 -8.45
CA VAL A 98 9.98 2.27 -9.86
C VAL A 98 8.82 2.47 -10.85
N ASN A 99 9.08 3.23 -11.91
CA ASN A 99 8.11 3.43 -12.98
C ASN A 99 8.78 3.51 -14.37
N VAL A 100 8.10 3.04 -15.40
CA VAL A 100 8.60 3.03 -16.79
C VAL A 100 7.81 4.01 -17.65
N ASP A 101 8.48 4.68 -18.59
CA ASP A 101 7.88 5.58 -19.57
C ASP A 101 6.71 4.89 -20.32
N PRO A 102 5.44 5.31 -20.11
CA PRO A 102 4.26 4.64 -20.66
C PRO A 102 4.05 4.87 -22.16
N THR A 103 4.81 5.78 -22.78
CA THR A 103 4.66 6.17 -24.19
C THR A 103 5.73 5.52 -25.07
N THR A 104 6.97 5.43 -24.58
CA THR A 104 8.14 4.99 -25.38
C THR A 104 8.86 3.77 -24.82
N ASN A 105 8.62 3.41 -23.55
CA ASN A 105 9.38 2.41 -22.79
C ASN A 105 10.91 2.64 -22.75
N SER A 106 11.40 3.83 -23.16
CA SER A 106 12.85 4.09 -23.28
C SER A 106 13.50 4.60 -22.00
N LEU A 107 12.69 5.06 -21.04
CA LEU A 107 13.12 5.56 -19.75
C LEU A 107 12.47 4.78 -18.60
N ALA A 108 13.18 4.72 -17.48
CA ALA A 108 12.67 4.32 -16.18
C ALA A 108 12.97 5.43 -15.16
N VAL A 109 12.21 5.51 -14.08
CA VAL A 109 12.50 6.35 -12.92
C VAL A 109 12.48 5.48 -11.67
N THR A 110 13.43 5.70 -10.76
CA THR A 110 13.49 5.05 -9.45
C THR A 110 13.56 6.11 -8.36
N GLY A 111 13.04 5.80 -7.17
CA GLY A 111 13.22 6.58 -5.94
C GLY A 111 13.72 5.68 -4.80
N GLY A 112 14.54 6.24 -3.90
CA GLY A 112 15.17 5.46 -2.84
C GLY A 112 15.46 6.23 -1.54
N GLU A 113 16.04 5.48 -0.61
CA GLU A 113 16.42 5.87 0.76
C GLU A 113 17.55 6.91 0.83
N ASP A 114 18.21 7.19 -0.29
CA ASP A 114 19.30 8.17 -0.39
C ASP A 114 18.82 9.61 -0.70
N ASP A 115 17.59 9.94 -0.33
CA ASP A 115 16.86 11.21 -0.58
C ASP A 115 16.83 11.61 -2.07
N LYS A 116 16.83 10.62 -2.97
CA LYS A 116 16.97 10.84 -4.41
C LYS A 116 16.03 9.99 -5.24
N ALA A 117 15.79 10.51 -6.43
CA ALA A 117 15.33 9.73 -7.56
C ALA A 117 16.27 9.90 -8.76
N TYR A 118 16.29 8.92 -9.66
CA TYR A 118 17.08 8.96 -10.89
C TYR A 118 16.18 8.59 -12.07
N VAL A 119 16.35 9.27 -13.20
CA VAL A 119 15.75 8.89 -14.48
C VAL A 119 16.81 8.23 -15.34
N TRP A 120 16.56 6.99 -15.73
CA TRP A 120 17.47 6.07 -16.41
C TRP A 120 17.06 5.88 -17.87
N ARG A 121 18.01 5.57 -18.74
CA ARG A 121 17.72 5.06 -20.09
C ARG A 121 17.76 3.53 -20.07
N VAL A 122 16.66 2.90 -20.48
CA VAL A 122 16.43 1.44 -20.40
C VAL A 122 17.21 0.65 -21.48
N SER A 123 17.96 1.32 -22.37
CA SER A 123 18.75 0.66 -23.42
C SER A 123 20.25 0.51 -23.10
N ASP A 124 20.75 1.23 -22.09
CA ASP A 124 22.17 1.19 -21.69
C ASP A 124 22.40 1.37 -20.18
N GLY A 125 21.37 1.68 -19.40
CA GLY A 125 21.48 1.91 -17.96
C GLY A 125 22.05 3.28 -17.57
N GLU A 126 22.24 4.19 -18.53
CA GLU A 126 22.78 5.52 -18.24
C GLU A 126 21.77 6.42 -17.52
N VAL A 127 22.25 7.17 -16.52
CA VAL A 127 21.46 8.21 -15.85
C VAL A 127 21.24 9.38 -16.82
N VAL A 128 19.98 9.64 -17.15
CA VAL A 128 19.57 10.78 -17.97
C VAL A 128 19.54 12.06 -17.13
N PHE A 129 19.01 12.01 -15.91
CA PHE A 129 19.16 13.05 -14.89
C PHE A 129 18.85 12.53 -13.47
N GLU A 130 19.28 13.29 -12.47
CA GLU A 130 19.08 13.05 -11.04
C GLU A 130 18.07 14.06 -10.48
N CYS A 131 17.15 13.59 -9.64
CA CYS A 131 16.09 14.34 -9.00
C CYS A 131 16.48 14.61 -7.54
N THR A 132 17.22 15.71 -7.30
CA THR A 132 17.80 16.05 -5.99
C THR A 132 16.96 17.05 -5.19
N GLY A 133 17.23 17.14 -3.88
CA GLY A 133 16.68 18.20 -3.01
C GLY A 133 15.34 17.83 -2.38
N HIS A 134 15.05 16.54 -2.30
CA HIS A 134 14.13 15.96 -1.34
C HIS A 134 14.66 16.14 0.09
N LYS A 135 13.80 15.94 1.09
CA LYS A 135 14.17 16.08 2.52
C LYS A 135 14.30 14.75 3.26
N ASP A 136 13.88 13.68 2.60
CA ASP A 136 13.75 12.32 3.13
C ASP A 136 13.67 11.34 1.92
N SER A 137 13.55 10.05 2.23
CA SER A 137 13.45 8.93 1.30
C SER A 137 12.36 9.13 0.23
N VAL A 138 12.71 8.92 -1.05
CA VAL A 138 11.77 9.08 -2.18
C VAL A 138 10.96 7.80 -2.38
N THR A 139 9.74 7.78 -1.86
CA THR A 139 8.81 6.64 -1.89
C THR A 139 7.86 6.63 -3.08
N CYS A 140 7.74 7.74 -3.81
CA CYS A 140 6.92 7.82 -5.02
C CYS A 140 7.74 8.38 -6.19
N ALA A 141 7.76 7.68 -7.34
CA ALA A 141 8.39 8.17 -8.57
C ALA A 141 7.60 7.71 -9.80
N LEU A 142 7.02 8.63 -10.58
CA LEU A 142 6.04 8.29 -11.63
C LEU A 142 6.15 9.19 -12.87
N PHE A 143 6.07 8.61 -14.07
CA PHE A 143 5.94 9.36 -15.33
C PHE A 143 4.49 9.86 -15.53
N SER A 144 4.34 11.04 -16.15
CA SER A 144 3.05 11.46 -16.69
C SER A 144 2.61 10.56 -17.85
N HIS A 145 1.30 10.51 -18.09
CA HIS A 145 0.66 9.76 -19.20
C HIS A 145 1.24 10.03 -20.61
N ASP A 146 1.94 11.15 -20.80
CA ASP A 146 2.57 11.57 -22.05
C ASP A 146 4.11 11.61 -21.98
N SER A 147 4.67 11.09 -20.89
CA SER A 147 6.11 10.94 -20.60
C SER A 147 6.94 12.23 -20.60
N LYS A 148 6.30 13.40 -20.55
CA LYS A 148 6.99 14.71 -20.54
C LYS A 148 7.37 15.16 -19.14
N LEU A 149 6.69 14.66 -18.12
CA LEU A 149 6.92 14.99 -16.72
C LEU A 149 7.23 13.73 -15.91
N VAL A 150 8.04 13.89 -14.88
CA VAL A 150 8.26 12.90 -13.82
C VAL A 150 7.87 13.57 -12.51
N ALA A 151 7.01 12.96 -11.71
CA ALA A 151 6.75 13.39 -10.34
C ALA A 151 7.52 12.50 -9.37
N THR A 152 8.14 13.10 -8.37
CA THR A 152 8.81 12.43 -7.26
C THR A 152 8.25 12.94 -5.93
N GLY A 153 8.05 12.07 -4.96
CA GLY A 153 7.54 12.42 -3.63
C GLY A 153 8.30 11.68 -2.54
N ASP A 154 8.64 12.37 -1.47
CA ASP A 154 9.35 11.81 -0.31
C ASP A 154 8.47 11.62 0.92
N MET A 155 8.97 10.85 1.89
CA MET A 155 8.29 10.57 3.17
C MET A 155 7.93 11.84 3.96
N SER A 156 8.67 12.93 3.81
CA SER A 156 8.35 14.23 4.45
C SER A 156 7.16 14.95 3.80
N GLY A 157 6.66 14.44 2.67
CA GLY A 157 5.57 15.02 1.91
C GLY A 157 5.99 16.05 0.87
N LEU A 158 7.29 16.18 0.55
CA LEU A 158 7.74 17.08 -0.50
C LEU A 158 7.64 16.39 -1.87
N ILE A 159 6.66 16.85 -2.65
CA ILE A 159 6.47 16.48 -4.04
C ILE A 159 7.24 17.46 -4.94
N LYS A 160 8.01 16.93 -5.89
CA LYS A 160 8.65 17.67 -6.98
C LYS A 160 8.18 17.12 -8.32
N VAL A 161 8.12 17.99 -9.33
CA VAL A 161 7.88 17.58 -10.72
C VAL A 161 8.95 18.14 -11.63
N TRP A 162 9.50 17.24 -12.44
CA TRP A 162 10.62 17.45 -13.35
C TRP A 162 10.14 17.38 -14.78
N LYS A 163 10.63 18.25 -15.66
CA LYS A 163 10.38 18.17 -17.10
C LYS A 163 11.49 17.36 -17.78
N VAL A 164 11.13 16.21 -18.34
CA VAL A 164 12.08 15.23 -18.92
C VAL A 164 12.96 15.82 -20.02
N GLU A 165 12.39 16.69 -20.86
CA GLU A 165 13.10 17.34 -21.97
C GLU A 165 14.22 18.29 -21.50
N THR A 166 13.97 19.08 -20.45
CA THR A 166 14.94 20.09 -19.97
C THR A 166 15.76 19.62 -18.78
N LYS A 167 15.33 18.54 -18.11
CA LYS A 167 15.94 17.97 -16.89
C LYS A 167 15.90 18.94 -15.69
N GLU A 168 14.87 19.78 -15.66
CA GLU A 168 14.68 20.83 -14.66
C GLU A 168 13.42 20.56 -13.83
N GLU A 169 13.49 20.91 -12.54
CA GLU A 169 12.32 21.04 -11.68
C GLU A 169 11.43 22.18 -12.20
N VAL A 170 10.16 21.88 -12.47
CA VAL A 170 9.16 22.84 -12.97
C VAL A 170 8.06 23.15 -11.97
N TRP A 171 7.94 22.38 -10.90
CA TRP A 171 6.95 22.56 -9.85
C TRP A 171 7.33 21.78 -8.57
N SER A 172 6.94 22.28 -7.41
CA SER A 172 7.06 21.58 -6.12
C SER A 172 5.95 21.98 -5.16
N PHE A 173 5.58 21.07 -4.26
CA PHE A 173 4.61 21.32 -3.19
C PHE A 173 4.86 20.39 -2.00
N GLU A 174 4.60 20.88 -0.79
CA GLU A 174 4.74 20.10 0.45
C GLU A 174 3.34 19.81 1.01
N VAL A 175 2.95 18.53 0.99
CA VAL A 175 1.63 18.07 1.48
C VAL A 175 1.63 17.66 2.96
N GLY A 176 2.81 17.45 3.56
CA GLY A 176 2.96 16.61 4.75
C GLY A 176 2.84 15.12 4.40
N ASP A 177 2.96 14.26 5.41
CA ASP A 177 3.06 12.79 5.34
C ASP A 177 2.30 12.17 4.16
N LEU A 178 3.06 11.72 3.15
CA LEU A 178 2.59 11.27 1.84
C LEU A 178 2.44 9.74 1.80
N GLU A 179 1.25 9.26 1.44
CA GLU A 179 0.93 7.83 1.38
C GLU A 179 1.04 7.26 -0.04
N TRP A 180 0.56 7.99 -1.06
CA TRP A 180 0.62 7.58 -2.47
C TRP A 180 0.48 8.77 -3.43
N MET A 181 0.92 8.57 -4.67
CA MET A 181 0.74 9.49 -5.78
C MET A 181 0.16 8.77 -7.01
N GLU A 182 -0.61 9.47 -7.85
CA GLU A 182 -1.01 8.96 -9.17
C GLU A 182 -1.19 10.08 -10.20
N TRP A 183 -0.62 9.91 -11.38
CA TRP A 183 -0.90 10.78 -12.53
C TRP A 183 -2.24 10.44 -13.17
N HIS A 184 -3.01 11.47 -13.51
CA HIS A 184 -4.23 11.30 -14.30
C HIS A 184 -3.89 10.73 -15.70
N PRO A 185 -4.62 9.71 -16.19
CA PRO A 185 -4.23 8.89 -17.35
C PRO A 185 -4.25 9.62 -18.71
N CYS A 186 -4.77 10.84 -18.79
CA CYS A 186 -4.93 11.58 -20.06
C CYS A 186 -4.58 13.09 -20.02
N VAL A 187 -4.20 13.66 -18.86
CA VAL A 187 -3.88 15.10 -18.72
C VAL A 187 -2.83 15.30 -17.62
N PRO A 188 -2.04 16.41 -17.61
CA PRO A 188 -1.04 16.67 -16.57
C PRO A 188 -1.71 17.15 -15.27
N VAL A 189 -2.43 16.24 -14.64
CA VAL A 189 -3.04 16.39 -13.32
C VAL A 189 -2.44 15.30 -12.43
N LEU A 190 -1.91 15.71 -11.28
CA LEU A 190 -1.32 14.81 -10.29
C LEU A 190 -2.28 14.72 -9.10
N LEU A 191 -2.49 13.51 -8.56
CA LEU A 191 -3.14 13.27 -7.29
C LEU A 191 -2.14 12.75 -6.25
N ALA A 192 -2.42 13.03 -4.98
CA ALA A 192 -1.71 12.44 -3.85
C ALA A 192 -2.66 12.20 -2.66
N GLY A 193 -2.46 11.12 -1.90
CA GLY A 193 -3.12 10.89 -0.61
C GLY A 193 -2.16 11.10 0.56
N THR A 194 -2.69 11.56 1.70
CA THR A 194 -1.90 11.91 2.89
C THR A 194 -2.39 11.18 4.15
N ALA A 195 -1.51 11.12 5.17
CA ALA A 195 -1.79 10.45 6.44
C ALA A 195 -2.95 11.10 7.24
N ASP A 196 -3.23 12.39 7.02
CA ASP A 196 -4.41 13.07 7.57
C ASP A 196 -5.75 12.67 6.90
N GLY A 197 -5.69 11.81 5.88
CA GLY A 197 -6.81 11.30 5.10
C GLY A 197 -7.26 12.21 3.96
N ASN A 198 -6.64 13.37 3.76
CA ASN A 198 -6.95 14.20 2.61
C ASN A 198 -6.42 13.58 1.32
N VAL A 199 -7.06 13.94 0.22
CA VAL A 199 -6.51 13.73 -1.12
C VAL A 199 -6.36 15.09 -1.78
N TRP A 200 -5.22 15.29 -2.43
CA TRP A 200 -4.86 16.50 -3.14
C TRP A 200 -4.87 16.24 -4.64
N MET A 201 -5.18 17.27 -5.42
CA MET A 201 -5.16 17.23 -6.88
C MET A 201 -4.67 18.57 -7.43
N TRP A 202 -3.63 18.54 -8.27
CA TRP A 202 -3.07 19.73 -8.89
C TRP A 202 -3.05 19.63 -10.41
N LYS A 203 -3.28 20.75 -11.11
CA LYS A 203 -2.88 20.86 -12.53
C LYS A 203 -1.42 21.28 -12.60
N ILE A 204 -0.59 20.50 -13.26
CA ILE A 204 0.86 20.74 -13.34
C ILE A 204 1.21 21.31 -14.73
N PRO A 205 2.13 22.29 -14.85
CA PRO A 205 2.87 22.98 -13.78
C PRO A 205 2.12 24.20 -13.18
N GLY A 206 0.86 24.44 -13.55
CA GLY A 206 0.12 25.65 -13.15
C GLY A 206 -0.15 25.81 -11.65
N GLY A 207 -0.14 24.72 -10.88
CA GLY A 207 -0.35 24.72 -9.42
C GLY A 207 -1.80 24.85 -8.96
N ASP A 208 -2.78 24.95 -9.86
CA ASP A 208 -4.22 24.95 -9.54
C ASP A 208 -4.57 23.74 -8.68
N CYS A 209 -4.78 23.97 -7.38
CA CYS A 209 -4.95 22.94 -6.35
C CYS A 209 -6.43 22.72 -5.99
N LYS A 210 -6.78 21.47 -5.68
CA LYS A 210 -8.06 21.08 -5.08
C LYS A 210 -7.84 19.97 -4.05
N THR A 211 -8.50 20.08 -2.90
CA THR A 211 -8.42 19.10 -1.81
C THR A 211 -9.77 18.40 -1.63
N PHE A 212 -9.75 17.09 -1.37
CA PHE A 212 -10.90 16.24 -1.07
C PHE A 212 -10.78 15.78 0.38
N GLN A 213 -11.70 16.22 1.24
CA GLN A 213 -11.56 16.03 2.69
C GLN A 213 -11.93 14.61 3.14
N GLY A 214 -10.98 13.95 3.81
CA GLY A 214 -11.05 12.54 4.21
C GLY A 214 -12.04 12.20 5.35
N PRO A 215 -11.89 11.00 5.93
CA PRO A 215 -12.48 10.62 7.22
C PRO A 215 -11.68 11.10 8.44
N GLY A 216 -10.43 11.54 8.26
CA GLY A 216 -9.51 11.89 9.35
C GLY A 216 -8.65 10.72 9.85
N CYS A 217 -8.32 9.78 8.95
CA CYS A 217 -7.34 8.71 9.12
C CYS A 217 -6.68 8.44 7.75
N GLN A 218 -5.55 7.73 7.73
CA GLN A 218 -4.63 7.68 6.58
C GLN A 218 -5.35 7.28 5.29
N ALA A 219 -5.10 8.02 4.21
CA ALA A 219 -5.56 7.66 2.87
C ALA A 219 -4.57 6.65 2.25
N THR A 220 -4.58 5.42 2.71
CA THR A 220 -3.53 4.42 2.46
C THR A 220 -3.36 4.00 0.99
N CYS A 221 -4.41 4.08 0.17
CA CYS A 221 -4.30 3.79 -1.27
C CYS A 221 -5.31 4.57 -2.11
N GLY A 222 -4.98 4.81 -3.39
CA GLY A 222 -5.82 5.54 -4.32
C GLY A 222 -5.77 4.96 -5.73
N LYS A 223 -6.90 5.07 -6.46
CA LYS A 223 -6.95 4.73 -7.88
C LYS A 223 -7.90 5.64 -8.67
N ILE A 224 -7.35 6.36 -9.64
CA ILE A 224 -8.11 7.11 -10.66
C ILE A 224 -8.78 6.08 -11.58
N LEU A 225 -10.08 6.23 -11.80
CA LEU A 225 -10.83 5.32 -12.67
C LEU A 225 -10.50 5.64 -14.14
N PRO A 226 -10.59 4.66 -15.07
CA PRO A 226 -10.22 4.85 -16.48
C PRO A 226 -11.02 5.93 -17.23
N ASP A 227 -12.13 6.40 -16.65
CA ASP A 227 -12.92 7.51 -17.18
C ASP A 227 -12.32 8.91 -16.94
N GLY A 228 -11.27 9.01 -16.11
CA GLY A 228 -10.59 10.27 -15.75
C GLY A 228 -11.44 11.26 -14.94
N LYS A 229 -12.59 10.83 -14.42
CA LYS A 229 -13.57 11.69 -13.74
C LYS A 229 -13.75 11.32 -12.27
N ARG A 230 -13.36 10.12 -11.89
CA ARG A 230 -13.55 9.57 -10.55
C ARG A 230 -12.23 9.03 -9.99
N VAL A 231 -12.10 9.09 -8.67
CA VAL A 231 -11.03 8.42 -7.92
C VAL A 231 -11.66 7.61 -6.79
N ALA A 232 -11.23 6.38 -6.62
CA ALA A 232 -11.51 5.56 -5.45
C ALA A 232 -10.33 5.65 -4.48
N VAL A 233 -10.62 5.79 -3.19
CA VAL A 233 -9.62 5.99 -2.13
C VAL A 233 -9.94 5.05 -0.98
N GLY A 234 -8.95 4.26 -0.58
CA GLY A 234 -8.97 3.41 0.60
C GLY A 234 -8.39 4.12 1.81
N TYR A 235 -8.85 3.72 2.99
CA TYR A 235 -8.44 4.33 4.25
C TYR A 235 -8.09 3.27 5.30
N GLU A 236 -7.31 3.71 6.29
CA GLU A 236 -6.90 2.94 7.48
C GLU A 236 -8.09 2.34 8.27
N ASP A 237 -9.25 3.02 8.30
CA ASP A 237 -10.43 2.57 9.06
C ASP A 237 -11.29 1.51 8.32
N GLY A 238 -10.82 1.00 7.18
CA GLY A 238 -11.55 0.06 6.32
C GLY A 238 -12.59 0.72 5.41
N THR A 239 -12.72 2.05 5.43
CA THR A 239 -13.63 2.79 4.54
C THR A 239 -13.05 2.87 3.13
N VAL A 240 -13.93 2.84 2.14
CA VAL A 240 -13.63 3.22 0.75
C VAL A 240 -14.51 4.40 0.35
N ARG A 241 -13.92 5.46 -0.22
CA ARG A 241 -14.67 6.58 -0.81
C ARG A 241 -14.44 6.66 -2.31
N LEU A 242 -15.53 6.81 -3.06
CA LEU A 242 -15.48 7.17 -4.48
C LEU A 242 -15.82 8.66 -4.63
N TRP A 243 -14.98 9.43 -5.30
CA TRP A 243 -15.12 10.87 -5.47
C TRP A 243 -15.34 11.26 -6.94
N ASP A 244 -16.08 12.35 -7.19
CA ASP A 244 -16.09 13.04 -8.50
C ASP A 244 -14.99 14.10 -8.49
N LEU A 245 -13.98 13.97 -9.35
CA LEU A 245 -12.82 14.87 -9.41
C LEU A 245 -13.22 16.31 -9.76
N LYS A 246 -14.18 16.46 -10.68
CA LYS A 246 -14.63 17.77 -11.17
C LYS A 246 -15.44 18.50 -10.10
N GLN A 247 -16.37 17.82 -9.44
CA GLN A 247 -17.22 18.41 -8.40
C GLN A 247 -16.46 18.56 -7.08
N GLY A 248 -15.67 17.57 -6.68
CA GLY A 248 -15.05 17.52 -5.34
C GLY A 248 -15.97 16.89 -4.29
N SER A 249 -17.06 16.26 -4.72
CA SER A 249 -18.06 15.61 -3.88
C SER A 249 -17.82 14.11 -3.82
N THR A 250 -18.10 13.52 -2.66
CA THR A 250 -18.11 12.07 -2.52
C THR A 250 -19.36 11.50 -3.19
N ILE A 251 -19.18 10.55 -4.11
CA ILE A 251 -20.25 9.82 -4.79
C ILE A 251 -20.76 8.69 -3.89
N HIS A 252 -19.83 7.89 -3.34
CA HIS A 252 -20.14 6.72 -2.50
C HIS A 252 -19.19 6.64 -1.30
N VAL A 253 -19.71 6.20 -0.15
CA VAL A 253 -18.92 5.88 1.06
C VAL A 253 -19.28 4.46 1.50
N ILE A 254 -18.35 3.53 1.30
CA ILE A 254 -18.45 2.15 1.74
C ILE A 254 -17.75 2.07 3.10
N LYS A 255 -18.52 2.12 4.18
CA LYS A 255 -17.96 2.28 5.54
C LYS A 255 -17.34 0.97 6.04
N GLY A 256 -16.15 1.10 6.63
CA GLY A 256 -15.52 0.06 7.41
C GLY A 256 -16.12 -0.08 8.82
N LYS A 257 -15.29 -0.49 9.78
CA LYS A 257 -15.67 -0.98 11.12
C LYS A 257 -16.18 0.12 12.08
N ARG A 258 -17.33 0.74 11.80
CA ARG A 258 -17.96 1.73 12.71
C ARG A 258 -19.50 1.85 12.69
N VAL A 259 -20.24 1.03 11.95
CA VAL A 259 -21.73 1.03 11.94
C VAL A 259 -22.29 -0.40 11.79
N LEU A 260 -23.46 -0.68 12.39
CA LEU A 260 -24.22 -1.94 12.40
C LEU A 260 -24.71 -2.47 11.03
N ARG A 261 -24.11 -2.01 9.92
CA ARG A 261 -24.31 -2.48 8.54
C ARG A 261 -22.96 -2.36 7.82
N GLN A 262 -22.11 -3.37 8.00
CA GLN A 262 -20.77 -3.41 7.42
C GLN A 262 -20.81 -3.91 5.97
N ASP A 263 -20.64 -2.98 5.03
CA ASP A 263 -20.31 -3.30 3.64
C ASP A 263 -18.79 -3.25 3.39
N GLY A 264 -18.02 -2.42 4.13
CA GLY A 264 -16.57 -2.22 3.94
C GLY A 264 -15.64 -3.19 4.68
N HIS A 265 -14.33 -2.91 4.63
CA HIS A 265 -13.29 -3.71 5.26
C HIS A 265 -13.26 -3.54 6.79
N GLN A 266 -12.63 -4.50 7.48
CA GLN A 266 -12.51 -4.57 8.93
C GLN A 266 -11.13 -4.18 9.47
N GLY A 267 -10.21 -3.83 8.57
CA GLY A 267 -8.90 -3.23 8.85
C GLY A 267 -8.49 -2.28 7.71
N ALA A 268 -7.26 -1.75 7.78
CA ALA A 268 -6.71 -0.84 6.78
C ALA A 268 -6.73 -1.44 5.37
N LEU A 269 -7.03 -0.60 4.37
CA LEU A 269 -6.81 -0.97 2.98
C LEU A 269 -5.33 -0.87 2.64
N THR A 270 -4.87 -1.78 1.82
CA THR A 270 -3.46 -1.94 1.41
C THR A 270 -3.30 -1.64 -0.08
N CYS A 271 -4.19 -2.17 -0.92
CA CYS A 271 -4.11 -2.08 -2.36
C CYS A 271 -5.47 -1.91 -3.06
N MET A 272 -5.44 -1.42 -4.29
CA MET A 272 -6.64 -1.21 -5.10
C MET A 272 -6.38 -1.31 -6.60
N ALA A 273 -7.27 -1.99 -7.32
CA ALA A 273 -7.32 -2.01 -8.77
C ALA A 273 -8.71 -1.64 -9.29
N CYS A 274 -8.77 -1.14 -10.52
CA CYS A 274 -10.01 -0.91 -11.26
C CYS A 274 -10.04 -1.81 -12.50
N ASN A 275 -11.22 -2.23 -12.92
CA ASN A 275 -11.38 -2.94 -14.18
C ASN A 275 -11.36 -1.96 -15.37
N LYS A 276 -11.16 -2.49 -16.58
CA LYS A 276 -10.93 -1.70 -17.81
C LYS A 276 -11.99 -0.65 -18.15
N ASP A 277 -13.25 -0.84 -17.77
CA ASP A 277 -14.34 0.15 -17.99
C ASP A 277 -14.64 1.03 -16.77
N GLY A 278 -13.96 0.81 -15.64
CA GLY A 278 -14.18 1.54 -14.39
C GLY A 278 -15.55 1.31 -13.75
N SER A 279 -16.27 0.24 -14.10
CA SER A 279 -17.53 -0.16 -13.46
C SER A 279 -17.32 -0.94 -12.15
N LEU A 280 -16.13 -1.53 -11.96
CA LEU A 280 -15.72 -2.29 -10.79
C LEU A 280 -14.37 -1.78 -10.24
N VAL A 281 -14.28 -1.77 -8.92
CA VAL A 281 -13.04 -1.60 -8.16
C VAL A 281 -12.86 -2.83 -7.27
N LEU A 282 -11.65 -3.36 -7.20
CA LEU A 282 -11.25 -4.43 -6.28
C LEU A 282 -10.29 -3.82 -5.26
N THR A 283 -10.57 -4.01 -3.97
CA THR A 283 -9.77 -3.51 -2.85
C THR A 283 -9.21 -4.67 -2.04
N GLY A 284 -7.95 -4.58 -1.61
CA GLY A 284 -7.33 -5.47 -0.63
C GLY A 284 -7.19 -4.79 0.74
N SER A 285 -7.01 -5.60 1.79
CA SER A 285 -6.87 -5.14 3.16
C SER A 285 -6.11 -6.14 4.03
N VAL A 286 -5.58 -5.64 5.14
CA VAL A 286 -5.06 -6.45 6.26
C VAL A 286 -6.12 -7.34 6.93
N ASP A 287 -7.41 -7.18 6.59
CA ASP A 287 -8.49 -8.08 7.04
C ASP A 287 -8.52 -9.44 6.30
N SER A 288 -7.47 -9.76 5.55
CA SER A 288 -7.31 -10.96 4.70
C SER A 288 -8.34 -11.09 3.56
N GLN A 289 -9.18 -10.07 3.32
CA GLN A 289 -10.20 -10.08 2.28
C GLN A 289 -9.86 -9.13 1.14
N ALA A 290 -10.25 -9.53 -0.07
CA ALA A 290 -10.45 -8.60 -1.17
C ALA A 290 -11.95 -8.37 -1.39
N LYS A 291 -12.37 -7.12 -1.62
CA LYS A 291 -13.78 -6.76 -1.86
C LYS A 291 -13.96 -6.13 -3.22
N LEU A 292 -14.98 -6.56 -3.93
CA LEU A 292 -15.35 -6.06 -5.25
C LEU A 292 -16.51 -5.08 -5.13
N ILE A 293 -16.28 -3.83 -5.51
CA ILE A 293 -17.20 -2.71 -5.37
C ILE A 293 -17.70 -2.28 -6.75
N ASN A 294 -19.03 -2.20 -6.91
CA ASN A 294 -19.63 -1.63 -8.10
C ASN A 294 -19.63 -0.09 -8.01
N THR A 295 -18.87 0.57 -8.90
CA THR A 295 -18.58 2.01 -8.80
C THR A 295 -19.77 2.91 -9.14
N ALA A 296 -20.81 2.37 -9.78
CA ALA A 296 -22.06 3.08 -10.05
C ALA A 296 -23.00 3.11 -8.85
N THR A 297 -23.03 2.03 -8.05
CA THR A 297 -23.99 1.85 -6.95
C THR A 297 -23.38 1.94 -5.55
N GLY A 298 -22.06 1.89 -5.42
CA GLY A 298 -21.35 1.89 -4.14
C GLY A 298 -21.49 0.58 -3.35
N LYS A 299 -22.07 -0.47 -3.96
CA LYS A 299 -22.30 -1.76 -3.29
C LYS A 299 -21.09 -2.67 -3.43
N VAL A 300 -20.75 -3.37 -2.36
CA VAL A 300 -19.94 -4.58 -2.45
C VAL A 300 -20.78 -5.67 -3.12
N VAL A 301 -20.23 -6.23 -4.19
CA VAL A 301 -20.87 -7.24 -5.05
C VAL A 301 -20.12 -8.57 -5.06
N GLY A 302 -18.96 -8.66 -4.40
CA GLY A 302 -18.22 -9.90 -4.16
C GLY A 302 -17.20 -9.71 -3.04
N VAL A 303 -16.90 -10.79 -2.32
CA VAL A 303 -15.88 -10.85 -1.25
C VAL A 303 -15.05 -12.12 -1.48
N PHE A 304 -13.73 -11.98 -1.46
CA PHE A 304 -12.77 -13.04 -1.76
C PHE A 304 -11.79 -13.16 -0.59
N SER A 305 -11.55 -14.39 -0.14
CA SER A 305 -10.67 -14.70 0.98
C SER A 305 -10.30 -16.18 0.91
N GLU A 306 -9.06 -16.52 1.24
CA GLU A 306 -8.63 -17.92 1.22
C GLU A 306 -9.18 -18.75 2.39
N ASP A 307 -9.56 -18.11 3.51
CA ASP A 307 -10.15 -18.75 4.70
C ASP A 307 -11.63 -19.14 4.55
N GLY A 308 -12.06 -19.51 3.35
CA GLY A 308 -13.42 -19.98 3.03
C GLY A 308 -13.82 -21.32 3.67
N GLN A 309 -12.93 -21.95 4.46
CA GLN A 309 -13.22 -23.08 5.33
C GLN A 309 -12.87 -22.68 6.77
N GLY A 310 -13.86 -22.72 7.66
CA GLY A 310 -13.76 -22.07 8.98
C GLY A 310 -12.64 -22.62 9.86
N LYS A 311 -11.59 -21.81 10.07
CA LYS A 311 -10.70 -21.91 11.23
C LYS A 311 -11.55 -21.71 12.48
N ASN A 312 -11.74 -22.78 13.24
CA ASN A 312 -12.62 -22.83 14.42
C ASN A 312 -11.80 -23.09 15.70
N SER A 313 -10.57 -22.59 15.69
CA SER A 313 -9.51 -22.78 16.68
C SER A 313 -9.03 -21.39 17.14
N LYS A 314 -9.17 -21.12 18.45
CA LYS A 314 -8.71 -19.87 19.08
C LYS A 314 -7.18 -19.80 19.25
N GLU A 315 -6.45 -20.67 18.57
CA GLU A 315 -5.00 -20.86 18.68
C GLU A 315 -4.28 -20.41 17.41
N ASP A 316 -5.02 -20.14 16.31
CA ASP A 316 -4.48 -19.67 15.02
C ASP A 316 -4.55 -18.14 14.83
N GLU A 317 -4.86 -17.36 15.88
CA GLU A 317 -4.91 -15.88 15.82
C GLU A 317 -3.53 -15.21 15.66
N ALA A 318 -2.45 -16.00 15.59
CA ALA A 318 -1.06 -15.52 15.62
C ALA A 318 -0.51 -15.04 14.25
N GLU A 319 -1.06 -15.50 13.12
CA GLU A 319 -0.60 -15.12 11.77
C GLU A 319 -1.78 -14.67 10.89
N SER A 320 -2.20 -13.41 11.08
CA SER A 320 -3.18 -12.76 10.21
C SER A 320 -2.54 -12.44 8.86
N ASN A 321 -2.93 -13.18 7.82
CA ASN A 321 -2.50 -12.91 6.45
C ASN A 321 -3.09 -11.57 5.95
N SER A 322 -2.39 -10.89 5.05
CA SER A 322 -2.79 -9.60 4.48
C SER A 322 -2.81 -9.68 2.95
N VAL A 323 -3.74 -8.96 2.31
CA VAL A 323 -3.81 -8.85 0.85
C VAL A 323 -2.90 -7.71 0.40
N GLU A 324 -1.75 -8.01 -0.21
CA GLU A 324 -0.80 -6.98 -0.63
C GLU A 324 -1.09 -6.44 -2.03
N SER A 325 -1.66 -7.27 -2.93
CA SER A 325 -1.95 -6.82 -4.29
C SER A 325 -3.19 -7.47 -4.89
N VAL A 326 -3.88 -6.74 -5.77
CA VAL A 326 -5.10 -7.18 -6.45
C VAL A 326 -5.12 -6.71 -7.90
N GLY A 327 -5.79 -7.45 -8.79
CA GLY A 327 -5.92 -7.03 -10.18
C GLY A 327 -6.91 -7.82 -11.01
N PHE A 328 -7.29 -7.23 -12.15
CA PHE A 328 -8.23 -7.79 -13.12
C PHE A 328 -7.52 -8.30 -14.37
N CYS A 329 -7.89 -9.50 -14.82
CA CYS A 329 -7.54 -9.98 -16.16
C CYS A 329 -8.36 -9.23 -17.21
N ASN A 330 -7.71 -8.70 -18.25
CA ASN A 330 -8.37 -7.90 -19.30
C ASN A 330 -8.93 -8.74 -20.48
N VAL A 331 -8.68 -10.05 -20.51
CA VAL A 331 -9.14 -10.96 -21.59
C VAL A 331 -10.05 -12.11 -21.12
N LEU A 332 -10.10 -12.39 -19.81
CA LEU A 332 -10.97 -13.39 -19.19
C LEU A 332 -11.60 -12.79 -17.93
N PRO A 333 -12.77 -13.27 -17.46
CA PRO A 333 -13.41 -12.77 -16.25
C PRO A 333 -12.70 -13.34 -15.01
N PHE A 334 -11.39 -13.12 -14.88
CA PHE A 334 -10.59 -13.55 -13.73
C PHE A 334 -10.09 -12.33 -12.94
N ILE A 335 -9.91 -12.52 -11.65
CA ILE A 335 -9.16 -11.60 -10.78
C ILE A 335 -8.06 -12.39 -10.08
N ALA A 336 -7.00 -11.69 -9.70
CA ALA A 336 -5.96 -12.21 -8.80
C ALA A 336 -5.99 -11.42 -7.49
N VAL A 337 -5.72 -12.13 -6.40
CA VAL A 337 -5.50 -11.61 -5.06
C VAL A 337 -4.18 -12.22 -4.59
N ALA A 338 -3.19 -11.38 -4.31
CA ALA A 338 -1.88 -11.77 -3.82
C ALA A 338 -1.75 -11.42 -2.33
N TYR A 339 -1.09 -12.32 -1.60
CA TYR A 339 -1.05 -12.31 -0.14
C TYR A 339 0.38 -12.29 0.41
N LEU A 340 0.52 -11.76 1.63
CA LEU A 340 1.79 -11.69 2.35
C LEU A 340 2.33 -13.08 2.77
N ASP A 341 1.49 -14.11 2.83
CA ASP A 341 1.90 -15.52 3.05
C ASP A 341 2.46 -16.22 1.79
N GLY A 342 2.61 -15.49 0.67
CA GLY A 342 3.07 -16.04 -0.60
C GLY A 342 1.95 -16.66 -1.45
N THR A 343 0.68 -16.62 -1.01
CA THR A 343 -0.43 -17.13 -1.81
C THR A 343 -0.79 -16.18 -2.96
N LEU A 344 -0.83 -16.69 -4.18
CA LEU A 344 -1.49 -16.09 -5.34
C LEU A 344 -2.80 -16.82 -5.62
N ALA A 345 -3.92 -16.19 -5.25
CA ALA A 345 -5.27 -16.73 -5.43
C ALA A 345 -5.91 -16.16 -6.70
N ILE A 346 -6.29 -17.04 -7.63
CA ILE A 346 -6.93 -16.68 -8.90
C ILE A 346 -8.40 -17.09 -8.85
N TYR A 347 -9.31 -16.13 -8.94
CA TYR A 347 -10.75 -16.35 -8.86
C TYR A 347 -11.44 -16.14 -10.20
N ASP A 348 -12.52 -16.90 -10.43
CA ASP A 348 -13.51 -16.60 -11.45
C ASP A 348 -14.42 -15.48 -10.96
N LEU A 349 -14.39 -14.33 -11.64
CA LEU A 349 -15.14 -13.13 -11.25
C LEU A 349 -16.66 -13.30 -11.38
N SER A 350 -17.10 -14.15 -12.32
CA SER A 350 -18.53 -14.34 -12.59
C SER A 350 -19.15 -15.38 -11.66
N ALA A 351 -18.42 -16.46 -11.37
CA ALA A 351 -18.84 -17.49 -10.42
C ALA A 351 -18.47 -17.18 -8.95
N GLN A 352 -17.62 -16.18 -8.71
CA GLN A 352 -17.02 -15.85 -7.42
C GLN A 352 -16.41 -17.05 -6.70
N SER A 353 -15.64 -17.84 -7.45
CA SER A 353 -15.08 -19.11 -6.99
C SER A 353 -13.57 -19.17 -7.25
N LEU A 354 -12.82 -19.70 -6.30
CA LEU A 354 -11.38 -19.93 -6.44
C LEU A 354 -11.14 -20.93 -7.58
N ARG A 355 -10.25 -20.58 -8.51
CA ARG A 355 -9.82 -21.45 -9.61
C ARG A 355 -8.51 -22.13 -9.27
N HIS A 356 -7.52 -21.32 -8.86
CA HIS A 356 -6.16 -21.75 -8.58
C HIS A 356 -5.64 -21.05 -7.33
N ARG A 357 -4.92 -21.81 -6.51
CA ARG A 357 -4.05 -21.31 -5.45
C ARG A 357 -2.63 -21.63 -5.87
N CYS A 358 -1.82 -20.61 -6.11
CA CYS A 358 -0.43 -20.73 -6.51
C CYS A 358 0.44 -20.26 -5.33
N GLN A 359 1.57 -20.91 -5.06
CA GLN A 359 2.36 -20.65 -3.86
C GLN A 359 3.75 -20.12 -4.23
N HIS A 360 4.15 -19.02 -3.60
CA HIS A 360 5.51 -18.49 -3.58
C HIS A 360 6.28 -18.99 -2.34
N GLU A 361 7.60 -18.91 -2.41
CA GLU A 361 8.51 -19.23 -1.29
C GLU A 361 8.50 -18.14 -0.19
N ALA A 362 8.11 -16.91 -0.55
CA ALA A 362 7.99 -15.76 0.34
C ALA A 362 6.79 -14.88 -0.05
N GLY A 363 6.46 -13.90 0.79
CA GLY A 363 5.33 -12.99 0.58
C GLY A 363 5.34 -12.26 -0.75
N ILE A 364 4.17 -12.11 -1.37
CA ILE A 364 4.02 -11.39 -2.65
C ILE A 364 3.83 -9.91 -2.34
N VAL A 365 4.61 -9.05 -2.98
CA VAL A 365 4.56 -7.59 -2.77
C VAL A 365 3.60 -6.93 -3.76
N GLN A 366 3.72 -7.26 -5.06
CA GLN A 366 2.86 -6.69 -6.09
C GLN A 366 2.53 -7.70 -7.19
N LEU A 367 1.37 -7.52 -7.84
CA LEU A 367 0.98 -8.24 -9.06
C LEU A 367 0.61 -7.28 -10.19
N GLN A 368 0.90 -7.65 -11.43
CA GLN A 368 0.48 -6.93 -12.63
C GLN A 368 0.03 -7.91 -13.73
N TRP A 369 -1.15 -7.67 -14.33
CA TRP A 369 -1.68 -8.47 -15.43
C TRP A 369 -1.18 -7.97 -16.79
N GLU A 370 -0.89 -8.86 -17.73
CA GLU A 370 -0.65 -8.48 -19.13
C GLU A 370 -1.97 -8.01 -19.79
N GLU A 371 -1.94 -6.83 -20.40
CA GLU A 371 -3.11 -6.20 -21.07
C GLU A 371 -3.78 -7.07 -22.15
N GLY A 372 -3.00 -7.91 -22.84
CA GLY A 372 -3.43 -8.73 -23.98
C GLY A 372 -3.51 -10.23 -23.72
N SER A 373 -3.29 -10.70 -22.49
CA SER A 373 -3.25 -12.14 -22.19
C SER A 373 -3.80 -12.47 -20.81
N SER A 374 -3.81 -13.75 -20.45
CA SER A 374 -4.16 -14.22 -19.09
C SER A 374 -2.94 -14.48 -18.23
N MET A 375 -1.79 -13.88 -18.59
CA MET A 375 -0.59 -13.95 -17.77
C MET A 375 -0.64 -12.88 -16.68
N VAL A 376 -0.21 -13.26 -15.48
CA VAL A 376 -0.01 -12.33 -14.36
C VAL A 376 1.44 -12.45 -13.89
N SER A 377 2.13 -11.32 -13.83
CA SER A 377 3.45 -11.20 -13.22
C SER A 377 3.29 -10.83 -11.75
N THR A 378 4.21 -11.31 -10.92
CA THR A 378 4.26 -11.07 -9.48
C THR A 378 5.71 -10.88 -9.04
N CYS A 379 5.98 -9.98 -8.10
CA CYS A 379 7.24 -9.95 -7.37
C CYS A 379 7.04 -10.36 -5.90
N SER A 380 8.07 -10.93 -5.29
CA SER A 380 8.02 -11.39 -3.89
C SER A 380 9.28 -11.04 -3.11
N LEU A 381 9.18 -11.17 -1.78
CA LEU A 381 10.24 -10.84 -0.82
C LEU A 381 11.49 -11.75 -0.93
N ASP A 382 11.45 -12.79 -1.76
CA ASP A 382 12.57 -13.66 -2.10
C ASP A 382 13.45 -13.13 -3.25
N GLY A 383 13.25 -11.88 -3.67
CA GLY A 383 14.04 -11.23 -4.72
C GLY A 383 13.68 -11.68 -6.15
N ALA A 384 12.61 -12.46 -6.33
CA ALA A 384 12.23 -13.05 -7.61
C ALA A 384 11.00 -12.40 -8.25
N VAL A 385 11.01 -12.32 -9.59
CA VAL A 385 9.81 -12.02 -10.41
C VAL A 385 9.32 -13.31 -11.06
N ARG A 386 8.03 -13.61 -10.92
CA ARG A 386 7.39 -14.83 -11.47
C ARG A 386 6.27 -14.47 -12.44
N LEU A 387 6.19 -15.19 -13.54
CA LEU A 387 5.13 -15.10 -14.55
C LEU A 387 4.24 -16.34 -14.46
N TRP A 388 2.93 -16.15 -14.28
CA TRP A 388 1.96 -17.24 -14.10
C TRP A 388 0.91 -17.26 -15.21
N ASP A 389 0.55 -18.45 -15.72
CA ASP A 389 -0.64 -18.60 -16.57
C ASP A 389 -1.89 -18.80 -15.73
N ALA A 390 -2.75 -17.78 -15.66
CA ALA A 390 -3.97 -17.82 -14.87
C ALA A 390 -5.02 -18.84 -15.35
N ARG A 391 -4.85 -19.46 -16.53
CA ARG A 391 -5.73 -20.58 -16.94
C ARG A 391 -5.36 -21.89 -16.24
N SER A 392 -4.07 -22.13 -16.01
CA SER A 392 -3.55 -23.38 -15.44
C SER A 392 -3.10 -23.28 -13.98
N GLY A 393 -2.78 -22.08 -13.49
CA GLY A 393 -2.18 -21.87 -12.17
C GLY A 393 -0.68 -22.20 -12.11
N ASN A 394 -0.06 -22.50 -13.26
CA ASN A 394 1.35 -22.87 -13.35
C ASN A 394 2.24 -21.63 -13.52
N VAL A 395 3.42 -21.67 -12.91
CA VAL A 395 4.52 -20.77 -13.25
C VAL A 395 5.02 -21.09 -14.66
N VAL A 396 5.23 -20.04 -15.45
CA VAL A 396 5.71 -20.07 -16.84
C VAL A 396 7.21 -19.70 -16.89
N SER A 397 7.62 -18.73 -16.07
CA SER A 397 9.00 -18.28 -15.95
C SER A 397 9.24 -17.67 -14.58
N GLU A 398 10.47 -17.77 -14.09
CA GLU A 398 10.99 -17.15 -12.88
C GLU A 398 12.26 -16.39 -13.28
N TYR A 399 12.46 -15.20 -12.72
CA TYR A 399 13.60 -14.32 -12.97
C TYR A 399 14.19 -13.91 -11.61
N ARG A 400 15.48 -14.19 -11.41
CA ARG A 400 16.23 -13.88 -10.18
C ARG A 400 17.40 -12.94 -10.49
N GLY A 401 17.99 -12.35 -9.45
CA GLY A 401 19.17 -11.50 -9.57
C GLY A 401 19.34 -10.48 -8.46
N HIS A 402 18.26 -10.13 -7.76
CA HIS A 402 18.36 -9.36 -6.53
C HIS A 402 18.92 -10.20 -5.38
N THR A 403 19.68 -9.57 -4.48
CA THR A 403 20.23 -10.19 -3.28
C THR A 403 19.43 -9.90 -2.01
N ALA A 404 18.33 -9.16 -2.15
CA ALA A 404 17.36 -8.83 -1.11
C ALA A 404 15.94 -8.79 -1.70
N GLU A 405 14.94 -8.49 -0.88
CA GLU A 405 13.54 -8.38 -1.27
C GLU A 405 13.30 -7.36 -2.40
N ILE A 406 12.33 -7.65 -3.28
CA ILE A 406 11.80 -6.65 -4.22
C ILE A 406 10.73 -5.84 -3.48
N LEU A 407 10.87 -4.51 -3.50
CA LEU A 407 9.99 -3.55 -2.83
C LEU A 407 8.93 -2.96 -3.78
N ASP A 408 9.24 -2.84 -5.07
CA ASP A 408 8.29 -2.45 -6.12
C ASP A 408 8.71 -3.07 -7.47
N PHE A 409 7.77 -3.25 -8.39
CA PHE A 409 8.08 -3.60 -9.77
C PHE A 409 7.02 -3.08 -10.74
N THR A 410 7.44 -2.83 -11.98
CA THR A 410 6.54 -2.41 -13.05
C THR A 410 6.83 -3.14 -14.36
N LEU A 411 5.77 -3.43 -15.11
CA LEU A 411 5.86 -3.93 -16.47
C LEU A 411 5.83 -2.76 -17.47
N ASN A 412 6.59 -2.89 -18.55
CA ASN A 412 6.34 -2.06 -19.72
C ASN A 412 5.00 -2.42 -20.39
N ARG A 413 4.46 -1.52 -21.22
CA ARG A 413 3.11 -1.66 -21.80
C ARG A 413 2.89 -2.98 -22.54
N GLU A 414 3.92 -3.50 -23.19
CA GLU A 414 3.90 -4.74 -23.97
C GLU A 414 4.14 -6.00 -23.12
N ALA A 415 4.36 -5.89 -21.80
CA ALA A 415 4.78 -6.97 -20.90
C ALA A 415 5.95 -7.79 -21.47
N SER A 416 7.00 -7.08 -21.88
CA SER A 416 8.26 -7.59 -22.45
C SER A 416 9.48 -7.17 -21.65
N LEU A 417 9.34 -6.16 -20.79
CA LEU A 417 10.33 -5.74 -19.81
C LEU A 417 9.63 -5.64 -18.46
N ALA A 418 10.28 -6.15 -17.40
CA ALA A 418 10.00 -5.78 -16.03
C ALA A 418 11.14 -4.90 -15.51
N VAL A 419 10.83 -3.90 -14.71
CA VAL A 419 11.82 -3.18 -13.91
C VAL A 419 11.43 -3.28 -12.44
N THR A 420 12.36 -3.71 -11.60
CA THR A 420 12.20 -3.93 -10.15
C THR A 420 13.00 -2.91 -9.36
N ALA A 421 12.59 -2.67 -8.11
CA ALA A 421 13.32 -1.92 -7.10
C ALA A 421 13.47 -2.80 -5.85
N SER A 422 14.62 -2.77 -5.17
CA SER A 422 14.95 -3.70 -4.09
C SER A 422 15.68 -3.06 -2.91
N GLY A 423 15.61 -3.74 -1.76
CA GLY A 423 16.43 -3.46 -0.57
C GLY A 423 17.94 -3.61 -0.80
N ASP A 424 18.39 -4.27 -1.88
CA ASP A 424 19.82 -4.42 -2.23
C ASP A 424 20.45 -3.15 -2.84
N HIS A 425 19.75 -2.03 -2.77
CA HIS A 425 20.12 -0.71 -3.29
C HIS A 425 20.20 -0.64 -4.82
N GLN A 426 19.64 -1.65 -5.52
CA GLN A 426 19.58 -1.70 -6.98
C GLN A 426 18.14 -1.67 -7.48
N ALA A 427 18.01 -1.20 -8.72
CA ALA A 427 16.87 -1.55 -9.56
C ALA A 427 17.38 -2.39 -10.74
N LYS A 428 16.64 -3.42 -11.15
CA LYS A 428 17.05 -4.34 -12.22
C LYS A 428 16.03 -4.34 -13.36
N VAL A 429 16.51 -4.55 -14.58
CA VAL A 429 15.68 -4.68 -15.79
C VAL A 429 15.76 -6.13 -16.27
N PHE A 430 14.61 -6.80 -16.36
CA PHE A 430 14.51 -8.16 -16.87
C PHE A 430 13.80 -8.16 -18.23
N CYS A 431 14.40 -8.78 -19.25
CA CYS A 431 13.71 -9.05 -20.50
C CYS A 431 12.83 -10.28 -20.33
N LEU A 432 11.51 -10.07 -20.34
CA LEU A 432 10.54 -11.13 -20.12
C LEU A 432 10.42 -11.98 -21.38
N GLN A 433 11.16 -13.09 -21.41
CA GLN A 433 11.09 -14.05 -22.49
C GLN A 433 9.72 -14.71 -22.52
N ARG A 434 9.19 -14.84 -23.73
CA ARG A 434 7.97 -15.60 -24.01
C ARG A 434 8.38 -16.93 -24.64
N PRO A 435 8.13 -18.09 -24.01
CA PRO A 435 8.11 -19.33 -24.78
C PRO A 435 7.11 -19.17 -25.94
N ASP A 436 7.51 -19.65 -27.13
CA ASP A 436 6.99 -19.21 -28.44
C ASP A 436 5.46 -18.99 -28.54
N ARG A 437 5.08 -17.83 -29.11
CA ARG A 437 3.68 -17.44 -29.42
C ARG A 437 3.17 -18.02 -30.74
#